data_AF-A0A6G3XJ01-F1
#
_entry.id   AF-A0A6G3XJ01-F1
#
_cell.length_a   1.000
_cell.length_b   1.000
_cell.length_c   1.000
_cell.angle_alpha   90.00
_cell.angle_beta   90.00
_cell.angle_gamma   90.00
#
_symmetry.space_group_name_H-M   'P 1'
#
loop_
_entity.id
_entity.type
_entity.pdbx_description
1 polymer ?
#
loop_
_entity_poly.entity_id
_entity_poly.type
_entity_poly.pdbx_seq_one_letter_code
_entity_poly.pdbx_strand_id
1 'polypeptide(L)'
;QRPELAGQMAAYADQRLDRGPAARPVLLPLVTGLLEDGPVRLRCALAGVLSPPGVPASRPLRRELRDALLAREHDTDVLDALLNAAARNGGDDLRDLVHRIGLLLVRTPEGATRFDRALVDLGRHVPGFAARAAAWLTGAPEEWAALVGPSSHRMIENLAGAGVPA
;
A
#
# COMPACT_ATOMS: atom_id res chain seq x y z
N GLN A 1 9.20 23.76 8.48
CA GLN A 1 9.51 22.60 7.60
C GLN A 1 8.97 22.90 6.20
N ARG A 2 9.61 22.38 5.13
CA ARG A 2 9.22 22.61 3.71
C ARG A 2 8.44 21.40 3.15
N PRO A 3 7.13 21.27 3.42
CA PRO A 3 6.33 20.09 3.04
C PRO A 3 6.29 19.85 1.52
N GLU A 4 6.47 20.89 0.72
CA GLU A 4 6.53 20.84 -0.74
C GLU A 4 7.67 19.98 -1.30
N LEU A 5 8.73 19.78 -0.51
CA LEU A 5 9.89 18.98 -0.93
C LEU A 5 9.67 17.47 -0.78
N ALA A 6 8.65 17.03 -0.06
CA ALA A 6 8.40 15.61 0.21
C ALA A 6 8.30 14.78 -1.09
N GLY A 7 7.56 15.28 -2.08
CA GLY A 7 7.43 14.63 -3.38
C GLY A 7 8.75 14.58 -4.16
N GLN A 8 9.53 15.67 -4.13
CA GLN A 8 10.83 15.73 -4.81
C GLN A 8 11.85 14.78 -4.17
N MET A 9 11.86 14.68 -2.85
CA MET A 9 12.71 13.73 -2.11
C MET A 9 12.34 12.28 -2.41
N ALA A 10 11.05 11.96 -2.45
CA ALA A 10 10.59 10.62 -2.81
C ALA A 10 10.94 10.27 -4.25
N ALA A 11 10.74 11.20 -5.20
CA ALA A 11 11.13 11.01 -6.60
C ALA A 11 12.64 10.81 -6.77
N TYR A 12 13.45 11.54 -5.98
CA TYR A 12 14.90 11.34 -5.98
C TYR A 12 15.28 9.97 -5.42
N ALA A 13 14.67 9.52 -4.32
CA ALA A 13 14.90 8.19 -3.77
C ALA A 13 14.53 7.10 -4.79
N ASP A 14 13.40 7.25 -5.48
CA ASP A 14 12.92 6.35 -6.53
C ASP A 14 13.95 6.16 -7.67
N GLN A 15 14.44 7.27 -8.23
CA GLN A 15 15.47 7.25 -9.27
C GLN A 15 16.78 6.61 -8.79
N ARG A 16 17.11 6.76 -7.51
CA ARG A 16 18.31 6.15 -6.93
C ARG A 16 18.14 4.65 -6.70
N LEU A 17 16.95 4.19 -6.32
CA LEU A 17 16.64 2.76 -6.15
C LEU A 17 16.84 2.00 -7.47
N ASP A 18 16.53 2.64 -8.60
CA ASP A 18 16.69 2.04 -9.93
C ASP A 18 18.15 1.91 -10.39
N ARG A 19 19.12 2.50 -9.67
CA ARG A 19 20.56 2.24 -9.90
C ARG A 19 21.00 0.85 -9.43
N GLY A 20 20.09 0.08 -8.84
CA GLY A 20 20.31 -1.32 -8.49
C GLY A 20 21.12 -1.51 -7.20
N PRO A 21 21.67 -2.73 -6.98
CA PRO A 21 22.25 -3.14 -5.69
C PRO A 21 23.38 -2.25 -5.18
N ALA A 22 24.13 -1.60 -6.07
CA ALA A 22 25.23 -0.70 -5.71
C ALA A 22 24.77 0.51 -4.89
N ALA A 23 23.50 0.92 -5.01
CA ALA A 23 22.95 2.02 -4.22
C ALA A 23 22.53 1.60 -2.80
N ARG A 24 22.41 0.29 -2.52
CA ARG A 24 21.89 -0.24 -1.25
C ARG A 24 22.62 0.26 -0.01
N PRO A 25 23.97 0.25 0.06
CA PRO A 25 24.70 0.67 1.27
C PRO A 25 24.42 2.12 1.68
N VAL A 26 24.05 2.97 0.72
CA VAL A 26 23.72 4.38 0.97
C VAL A 26 22.22 4.58 1.17
N LEU A 27 21.40 3.99 0.30
CA LEU A 27 19.96 4.23 0.31
C LEU A 27 19.24 3.55 1.47
N LEU A 28 19.63 2.34 1.84
CA LEU A 28 18.96 1.60 2.90
C LEU A 28 18.97 2.38 4.22
N PRO A 29 20.12 2.78 4.80
CA PRO A 29 20.11 3.53 6.05
C PRO A 29 19.46 4.91 5.91
N LEU A 30 19.68 5.60 4.78
CA LEU A 30 19.12 6.93 4.55
C LEU A 30 17.58 6.90 4.51
N VAL A 31 16.99 6.03 3.68
CA VAL A 31 15.54 5.95 3.53
C VAL A 31 14.92 5.38 4.80
N THR A 32 15.53 4.40 5.45
CA THR A 32 15.04 3.89 6.74
C THR A 32 14.96 5.00 7.80
N GLY A 33 15.98 5.85 7.92
CA GLY A 33 15.92 7.00 8.85
C GLY A 33 14.84 8.01 8.48
N LEU A 34 14.59 8.25 7.18
CA LEU A 34 13.46 9.08 6.72
C LEU A 34 12.09 8.43 7.00
N LEU A 35 12.01 7.10 7.01
CA LEU A 35 10.79 6.37 7.36
C LEU A 35 10.55 6.32 8.88
N GLU A 36 11.61 6.46 9.69
CA GLU A 36 11.52 6.45 11.15
C GLU A 36 11.07 7.82 11.69
N ASP A 37 11.79 8.88 11.35
CA ASP A 37 11.58 10.21 11.96
C ASP A 37 11.02 11.26 10.97
N GLY A 38 10.76 10.85 9.72
CA GLY A 38 10.27 11.76 8.70
C GLY A 38 8.85 12.26 8.96
N PRO A 39 8.51 13.48 8.51
CA PRO A 39 7.16 13.99 8.60
C PRO A 39 6.19 13.11 7.79
N VAL A 40 4.93 13.00 8.24
CA VAL A 40 3.87 12.17 7.63
C VAL A 40 3.84 12.32 6.10
N ARG A 41 3.88 13.55 5.58
CA ARG A 41 3.87 13.81 4.13
C ARG A 41 5.03 13.16 3.38
N LEU A 42 6.23 13.14 3.97
CA LEU A 42 7.39 12.48 3.37
C LEU A 42 7.21 10.97 3.40
N ARG A 43 6.72 10.41 4.50
CA ARG A 43 6.43 8.98 4.61
C ARG A 43 5.33 8.53 3.63
N CYS A 44 4.26 9.31 3.45
CA CYS A 44 3.27 9.08 2.39
C CYS A 44 3.90 9.09 0.99
N ALA A 45 4.75 10.07 0.70
CA ALA A 45 5.43 10.16 -0.60
C ALA A 45 6.37 8.97 -0.83
N LEU A 46 7.11 8.54 0.21
CA LEU A 46 7.97 7.35 0.17
C LEU A 46 7.16 6.07 -0.02
N ALA A 47 6.03 5.90 0.68
CA ALA A 47 5.12 4.77 0.49
C ALA A 47 4.63 4.67 -0.97
N GLY A 48 4.35 5.81 -1.59
CA GLY A 48 3.98 5.91 -3.00
C GLY A 48 5.05 5.36 -3.95
N VAL A 49 6.33 5.69 -3.74
CA VAL A 49 7.42 5.23 -4.61
C VAL A 49 7.89 3.81 -4.27
N LEU A 50 7.74 3.34 -3.04
CA LEU A 50 8.13 1.98 -2.64
C LEU A 50 7.13 0.91 -3.10
N SER A 51 5.92 1.30 -3.48
CA SER A 51 4.85 0.38 -3.90
C SER A 51 4.98 -0.18 -5.31
N PRO A 52 5.31 0.62 -6.35
CA PRO A 52 5.65 0.07 -7.66
C PRO A 52 6.80 -0.93 -7.55
N PRO A 53 6.77 -2.04 -8.32
CA PRO A 53 7.85 -3.01 -8.32
C PRO A 53 9.18 -2.42 -8.80
N GLY A 54 9.16 -1.33 -9.58
CA GLY A 54 10.35 -0.74 -10.19
C GLY A 54 11.07 -1.70 -11.15
N VAL A 55 12.31 -1.36 -11.50
CA VAL A 55 13.17 -2.25 -12.30
C VAL A 55 13.55 -3.50 -11.50
N PRO A 56 13.78 -4.68 -12.14
CA PRO A 56 14.08 -5.93 -11.42
C PRO A 56 15.19 -5.82 -10.37
N ALA A 57 16.23 -5.04 -10.67
CA ALA A 57 17.37 -4.80 -9.78
C ALA A 57 17.01 -4.04 -8.49
N SER A 58 15.91 -3.28 -8.48
CA SER A 58 15.45 -2.49 -7.32
C SER A 58 14.47 -3.24 -6.42
N ARG A 59 13.82 -4.30 -6.94
CA ARG A 59 12.74 -5.03 -6.24
C ARG A 59 13.11 -5.50 -4.83
N PRO A 60 14.28 -6.12 -4.58
CA PRO A 60 14.63 -6.58 -3.23
C PRO A 60 14.71 -5.43 -2.21
N LEU A 61 15.36 -4.31 -2.59
CA LEU A 61 15.51 -3.16 -1.71
C LEU A 61 14.19 -2.42 -1.49
N ARG A 62 13.33 -2.31 -2.51
CA ARG A 62 11.98 -1.75 -2.36
C ARG A 62 11.13 -2.57 -1.38
N ARG A 63 11.19 -3.90 -1.48
CA ARG A 63 10.51 -4.80 -0.53
C ARG A 63 11.05 -4.61 0.89
N GLU A 64 12.37 -4.62 1.06
CA GLU A 64 13.03 -4.41 2.37
C GLU A 64 12.63 -3.08 3.02
N LEU A 65 12.60 -1.98 2.27
CA LEU A 65 12.19 -0.67 2.76
C LEU A 65 10.69 -0.60 3.07
N ARG A 66 9.84 -1.26 2.28
CA ARG A 66 8.41 -1.37 2.54
C ARG A 66 8.13 -2.20 3.80
N ASP A 67 8.88 -3.28 4.02
CA ASP A 67 8.81 -4.06 5.24
C ASP A 67 9.25 -3.25 6.46
N ALA A 68 10.30 -2.44 6.33
CA ALA A 68 10.74 -1.52 7.38
C ALA A 68 9.66 -0.45 7.69
N LEU A 69 9.00 0.11 6.67
CA LEU A 69 7.86 1.02 6.86
C LEU A 69 6.73 0.32 7.64
N LEU A 70 6.26 -0.84 7.17
CA LEU A 70 5.15 -1.57 7.79
C LEU A 70 5.43 -2.06 9.21
N ALA A 71 6.70 -2.28 9.57
CA ALA A 71 7.07 -2.74 10.91
C ALA A 71 6.79 -1.70 12.01
N ARG A 72 6.76 -0.42 11.66
CA ARG A 72 6.66 0.70 12.62
C ARG A 72 5.51 1.67 12.38
N GLU A 73 4.85 1.57 11.22
CA GLU A 73 3.87 2.57 10.83
C GLU A 73 2.58 2.46 11.64
N HIS A 74 2.11 3.60 12.11
CA HIS A 74 0.87 3.77 12.87
C HIS A 74 -0.02 4.87 12.28
N ASP A 75 0.53 5.72 11.42
CA ASP A 75 -0.19 6.82 10.80
C ASP A 75 -1.09 6.32 9.66
N THR A 76 -2.40 6.54 9.83
CA THR A 76 -3.40 6.06 8.86
C THR A 76 -3.28 6.72 7.48
N ASP A 77 -2.72 7.93 7.37
CA ASP A 77 -2.50 8.58 6.06
C ASP A 77 -1.36 7.90 5.28
N VAL A 78 -0.33 7.41 5.98
CA VAL A 78 0.77 6.70 5.34
C VAL A 78 0.34 5.31 4.89
N LEU A 79 -0.41 4.60 5.74
CA LEU A 79 -0.97 3.28 5.42
C LEU A 79 -1.95 3.35 4.25
N ASP A 80 -2.79 4.37 4.19
CA ASP A 80 -3.70 4.61 3.07
C ASP A 80 -2.97 4.97 1.79
N ALA A 81 -1.91 5.80 1.86
CA ALA A 81 -1.06 6.09 0.72
C ALA A 81 -0.39 4.82 0.16
N LEU A 82 0.11 3.95 1.06
CA LEU A 82 0.70 2.66 0.69
C LEU A 82 -0.32 1.73 0.03
N LEU A 83 -1.53 1.63 0.60
CA LEU A 83 -2.62 0.82 0.06
C LEU A 83 -3.01 1.25 -1.36
N ASN A 84 -3.21 2.56 -1.55
CA ASN A 84 -3.57 3.14 -2.84
C ASN A 84 -2.49 2.90 -3.89
N ALA A 85 -1.22 3.09 -3.51
CA ALA A 85 -0.11 2.87 -4.43
C ALA A 85 0.05 1.38 -4.76
N ALA A 86 -0.04 0.47 -3.78
CA ALA A 86 0.02 -0.97 -4.01
C ALA A 86 -1.06 -1.45 -4.98
N ALA A 87 -2.32 -1.06 -4.75
CA ALA A 87 -3.45 -1.47 -5.58
C ALA A 87 -3.32 -0.99 -7.03
N ARG A 88 -2.79 0.21 -7.26
CA ARG A 88 -2.61 0.78 -8.62
C ARG A 88 -1.45 0.17 -9.39
N ASN A 89 -0.40 -0.25 -8.71
CA ASN A 89 0.77 -0.84 -9.37
C ASN A 89 0.61 -2.34 -9.60
N GLY A 90 -0.25 -3.00 -8.82
CA GLY A 90 -0.41 -4.44 -8.87
C GLY A 90 0.86 -5.19 -8.41
N GLY A 91 0.79 -6.51 -8.44
CA GLY A 91 1.88 -7.39 -8.03
C GLY A 91 1.35 -8.69 -7.45
N ASP A 92 2.18 -9.72 -7.50
CA ASP A 92 1.82 -11.06 -6.99
C ASP A 92 1.60 -11.05 -5.48
N ASP A 93 2.23 -10.10 -4.75
CA ASP A 93 2.12 -9.94 -3.30
C ASP A 93 1.02 -8.94 -2.87
N LEU A 94 0.15 -8.50 -3.80
CA LEU A 94 -0.87 -7.49 -3.50
C LEU A 94 -1.83 -7.93 -2.40
N ARG A 95 -2.28 -9.20 -2.40
CA ARG A 95 -3.18 -9.74 -1.37
C ARG A 95 -2.57 -9.61 0.02
N ASP A 96 -1.33 -10.09 0.18
CA ASP A 96 -0.62 -10.10 1.46
C ASP A 96 -0.35 -8.68 1.95
N LEU A 97 -0.02 -7.76 1.03
CA LEU A 97 0.19 -6.36 1.37
C LEU A 97 -1.09 -5.67 1.81
N VAL A 98 -2.21 -5.86 1.09
CA VAL A 98 -3.52 -5.32 1.48
C VAL A 98 -3.94 -5.86 2.84
N HIS A 99 -3.76 -7.16 3.08
CA HIS A 99 -4.07 -7.79 4.36
C HIS A 99 -3.21 -7.21 5.51
N ARG A 100 -1.89 -7.08 5.31
CA ARG A 100 -0.98 -6.53 6.31
C ARG A 100 -1.28 -5.06 6.62
N ILE A 101 -1.64 -4.26 5.61
CA ILE A 101 -2.09 -2.87 5.83
C ILE A 101 -3.43 -2.84 6.57
N GLY A 102 -4.37 -3.71 6.21
CA GLY A 102 -5.65 -3.87 6.91
C GLY A 102 -5.45 -4.15 8.39
N LEU A 103 -4.60 -5.13 8.74
CA LEU A 103 -4.26 -5.45 10.14
C LEU A 103 -3.68 -4.26 10.93
N LEU A 104 -2.97 -3.34 10.28
CA LEU A 104 -2.47 -2.13 10.92
C LEU A 104 -3.56 -1.08 11.10
N LEU A 105 -4.40 -0.88 10.08
CA LEU A 105 -5.48 0.11 10.09
C LEU A 105 -6.60 -0.25 11.07
N VAL A 106 -7.02 -1.51 11.16
CA VAL A 106 -8.15 -1.90 12.05
C VAL A 106 -7.83 -1.86 13.53
N ARG A 107 -6.59 -1.49 13.91
CA ARG A 107 -6.21 -1.26 15.31
C ARG A 107 -6.99 -0.10 15.95
N THR A 108 -7.60 0.77 15.14
CA THR A 108 -8.51 1.82 15.60
C THR A 108 -9.82 1.83 14.81
N PRO A 109 -10.94 2.30 15.39
CA PRO A 109 -12.21 2.46 14.66
C PRO A 109 -12.09 3.38 13.43
N GLU A 110 -11.29 4.45 13.55
CA GLU A 110 -11.04 5.38 12.45
C GLU A 110 -10.31 4.70 11.30
N GLY A 111 -9.30 3.89 11.62
CA GLY A 111 -8.53 3.15 10.63
C GLY A 111 -9.35 2.04 9.97
N ALA A 112 -10.22 1.33 10.73
CA ALA A 112 -11.16 0.37 10.15
C ALA A 112 -12.11 1.03 9.13
N THR A 113 -12.70 2.17 9.50
CA THR A 113 -13.57 2.95 8.60
C THR A 113 -12.81 3.41 7.36
N ARG A 114 -11.54 3.80 7.52
CA ARG A 114 -10.69 4.22 6.41
C ARG A 114 -10.36 3.07 5.47
N PHE A 115 -10.02 1.91 6.00
CA PHE A 115 -9.70 0.72 5.23
C PHE A 115 -10.90 0.28 4.37
N ASP A 116 -12.09 0.22 4.99
CA ASP A 116 -13.35 -0.08 4.31
C ASP A 116 -13.61 0.88 3.13
N ARG A 117 -13.48 2.18 3.38
CA ARG A 117 -13.65 3.21 2.33
C ARG A 117 -12.63 3.03 1.21
N ALA A 118 -11.37 2.84 1.56
CA ALA A 118 -10.29 2.70 0.58
C ALA A 118 -10.49 1.46 -0.31
N LEU A 119 -10.88 0.31 0.24
CA LEU A 119 -11.16 -0.89 -0.56
C LEU A 119 -12.30 -0.69 -1.56
N VAL A 120 -13.38 -0.05 -1.12
CA VAL A 120 -14.52 0.26 -1.99
C VAL A 120 -14.12 1.26 -3.08
N ASP A 121 -13.40 2.31 -2.74
CA ASP A 121 -12.95 3.30 -3.70
C ASP A 121 -11.95 2.72 -4.71
N LEU A 122 -11.05 1.84 -4.25
CA LEU A 122 -10.18 1.07 -5.15
C LEU A 122 -10.99 0.14 -6.07
N GLY A 123 -12.02 -0.52 -5.56
CA GLY A 123 -12.91 -1.36 -6.35
C GLY A 123 -13.62 -0.60 -7.48
N ARG A 124 -13.94 0.68 -7.26
CA ARG A 124 -14.55 1.55 -8.28
C ARG A 124 -13.57 2.07 -9.33
N HIS A 125 -12.34 2.39 -8.92
CA HIS A 125 -11.43 3.19 -9.75
C HIS A 125 -10.22 2.42 -10.28
N VAL A 126 -9.90 1.26 -9.72
CA VAL A 126 -8.76 0.44 -10.16
C VAL A 126 -9.28 -0.77 -10.94
N PRO A 127 -9.02 -0.85 -12.26
CA PRO A 127 -9.48 -1.96 -13.09
C PRO A 127 -9.09 -3.33 -12.52
N GLY A 128 -10.08 -4.21 -12.40
CA GLY A 128 -9.91 -5.58 -11.90
C GLY A 128 -9.67 -5.70 -10.39
N PHE A 129 -9.56 -4.61 -9.64
CA PHE A 129 -9.35 -4.68 -8.19
C PHE A 129 -10.55 -5.32 -7.48
N ALA A 130 -11.78 -4.91 -7.81
CA ALA A 130 -12.98 -5.47 -7.19
C ALA A 130 -13.07 -6.99 -7.36
N ALA A 131 -12.78 -7.51 -8.56
CA ALA A 131 -12.76 -8.94 -8.83
C ALA A 131 -11.70 -9.69 -7.99
N ARG A 132 -10.50 -9.14 -7.87
CA ARG A 132 -9.45 -9.74 -7.01
C ARG A 132 -9.83 -9.71 -5.54
N ALA A 133 -10.33 -8.57 -5.05
CA ALA A 133 -10.76 -8.42 -3.67
C ALA A 133 -11.90 -9.38 -3.33
N ALA A 134 -12.92 -9.49 -4.19
CA ALA A 134 -13.99 -10.47 -4.03
C ALA A 134 -13.44 -11.92 -3.99
N ALA A 135 -12.45 -12.26 -4.82
CA ALA A 135 -11.81 -13.57 -4.78
C ALA A 135 -11.06 -13.83 -3.46
N TRP A 136 -10.43 -12.81 -2.85
CA TRP A 136 -9.78 -12.96 -1.54
C TRP A 136 -10.80 -13.14 -0.41
N LEU A 137 -11.87 -12.34 -0.42
CA LEU A 137 -12.94 -12.38 0.57
C LEU A 137 -13.69 -13.73 0.55
N THR A 138 -13.93 -14.26 -0.64
CA THR A 138 -14.59 -15.58 -0.82
C THR A 138 -13.65 -16.75 -0.59
N GLY A 139 -12.38 -16.63 -0.96
CA GLY A 139 -11.38 -17.68 -0.80
C GLY A 139 -10.92 -17.92 0.64
N ALA A 140 -11.00 -16.90 1.50
CA ALA A 140 -10.55 -16.98 2.89
C ALA A 140 -11.40 -16.09 3.83
N PRO A 141 -12.71 -16.34 3.99
CA PRO A 141 -13.62 -15.44 4.68
C PRO A 141 -13.21 -15.15 6.12
N GLU A 142 -12.71 -16.14 6.85
CA GLU A 142 -12.27 -15.99 8.24
C GLU A 142 -11.07 -15.04 8.39
N GLU A 143 -10.17 -14.98 7.40
CA GLU A 143 -9.03 -14.06 7.43
C GLU A 143 -9.48 -12.60 7.27
N TRP A 144 -10.55 -12.36 6.52
CA TRP A 144 -11.00 -11.01 6.17
C TRP A 144 -12.19 -10.51 7.00
N ALA A 145 -12.91 -11.38 7.69
CA ALA A 145 -14.12 -11.02 8.46
C ALA A 145 -13.84 -9.98 9.54
N ALA A 146 -12.66 -10.01 10.16
CA ALA A 146 -12.23 -9.01 11.14
C ALA A 146 -11.70 -7.72 10.51
N LEU A 147 -11.38 -7.73 9.21
CA LEU A 147 -10.75 -6.62 8.50
C LEU A 147 -11.73 -5.77 7.70
N VAL A 148 -12.76 -6.40 7.12
CA VAL A 148 -13.66 -5.76 6.16
C VAL A 148 -15.08 -5.81 6.67
N GLY A 149 -15.70 -4.63 6.78
CA GLY A 149 -17.07 -4.50 7.25
C GLY A 149 -18.08 -5.19 6.29
N PRO A 150 -19.21 -5.73 6.81
CA PRO A 150 -20.21 -6.41 5.98
C PRO A 150 -20.79 -5.57 4.83
N SER A 151 -20.84 -4.24 4.99
CA SER A 151 -21.30 -3.33 3.95
C SER A 151 -20.28 -3.15 2.83
N SER A 152 -19.00 -3.04 3.17
CA SER A 152 -17.89 -2.96 2.21
C SER A 152 -17.74 -4.26 1.44
N HIS A 153 -17.85 -5.40 2.13
CA HIS A 153 -17.84 -6.73 1.52
C HIS A 153 -18.91 -6.82 0.41
N ARG A 154 -20.17 -6.55 0.74
CA ARG A 154 -21.27 -6.56 -0.25
C ARG A 154 -21.04 -5.58 -1.40
N MET A 155 -20.48 -4.41 -1.13
CA MET A 155 -20.16 -3.42 -2.17
C MET A 155 -19.09 -3.95 -3.13
N ILE A 156 -18.04 -4.60 -2.62
CA ILE A 156 -16.98 -5.19 -3.42
C ILE A 156 -17.52 -6.32 -4.30
N GLU A 157 -18.37 -7.20 -3.76
CA GLU A 157 -19.03 -8.27 -4.53
C GLU A 157 -19.88 -7.70 -5.68
N ASN A 158 -20.68 -6.66 -5.40
CA ASN A 158 -21.49 -6.00 -6.42
C ASN A 158 -20.63 -5.39 -7.54
N LEU A 159 -19.53 -4.72 -7.17
CA LEU A 159 -18.59 -4.14 -8.15
C LEU A 159 -17.88 -5.21 -8.97
N ALA A 160 -17.56 -6.35 -8.37
CA ALA A 160 -16.98 -7.50 -9.08
C ALA A 160 -17.97 -8.10 -10.09
N GLY A 161 -19.23 -8.27 -9.70
CA GLY A 161 -20.29 -8.80 -10.57
C GLY A 161 -20.66 -7.87 -11.72
N ALA A 162 -20.62 -6.55 -11.51
CA ALA A 162 -20.90 -5.56 -12.56
C ALA A 162 -19.80 -5.47 -13.64
N GLY A 163 -18.58 -5.94 -13.34
CA GLY A 163 -17.41 -5.84 -14.22
C GLY A 163 -17.14 -7.07 -15.08
N VAL A 164 -17.92 -8.16 -14.95
CA VAL A 164 -17.80 -9.35 -15.81
C VAL A 164 -18.77 -9.18 -16.99
N PRO A 165 -18.28 -8.92 -18.22
CA PRO A 165 -19.14 -9.05 -19.40
C PRO A 165 -19.51 -10.53 -19.59
N ALA A 166 -20.79 -10.79 -19.86
CA ALA A 166 -21.33 -12.10 -20.20
C ALA A 166 -20.78 -12.64 -21.52
#